data_AF-A0A1C5H9H3-F1
#
_entry.id   AF-A0A1C5H9H3-F1
#
_cell.length_a   1.000
_cell.length_b   1.000
_cell.length_c   1.000
_cell.angle_alpha   90.00
_cell.angle_beta   90.00
_cell.angle_gamma   90.00
#
_symmetry.space_group_name_H-M   'P 1'
#
loop_
_entity.id
_entity.type
_entity.pdbx_description
1 polymer ?
#
loop_
_entity_poly.entity_id
_entity_poly.type
_entity_poly.pdbx_seq_one_letter_code
_entity_poly.pdbx_strand_id
1 'polypeptide(L)'
;MPAVTVDVALASIVHWRRSLWNGRRCVPVLMTLDQGWLRARDRQGAEVFAVPAGQVEGRLTRLGTLLLTAGGRRYPIVGRGSDISPSPSPEQRRALDEFWAHRAPPTGDRPGFLDLVVNDGAAFHTRSWRDALARAGASVR
;
A
#
# COMPACT_ATOMS: atom_id res chain seq x y z
N MET A 1 -29.49 -2.20 -8.56
CA MET A 1 -28.40 -2.95 -9.20
C MET A 1 -27.30 -3.15 -8.16
N PRO A 2 -26.96 -4.38 -7.74
CA PRO A 2 -25.83 -4.56 -6.84
C PRO A 2 -24.56 -4.16 -7.61
N ALA A 3 -23.77 -3.25 -7.03
CA ALA A 3 -22.48 -2.89 -7.58
C ALA A 3 -21.64 -4.15 -7.67
N VAL A 4 -21.25 -4.54 -8.89
CA VAL A 4 -20.26 -5.59 -9.12
C VAL A 4 -19.00 -5.13 -8.40
N THR A 5 -18.78 -5.66 -7.21
CA THR A 5 -17.57 -5.39 -6.44
C THR A 5 -16.49 -6.12 -7.20
N VAL A 6 -15.73 -5.38 -8.01
CA VAL A 6 -14.57 -5.95 -8.67
C VAL A 6 -13.70 -6.51 -7.55
N ASP A 7 -13.40 -7.81 -7.59
CA ASP A 7 -12.57 -8.44 -6.57
C ASP A 7 -11.14 -7.93 -6.76
N VAL A 8 -10.83 -6.82 -6.08
CA VAL A 8 -9.52 -6.18 -6.16
C VAL A 8 -8.64 -6.81 -5.11
N ALA A 9 -7.66 -7.58 -5.57
CA ALA A 9 -6.58 -8.10 -4.75
C ALA A 9 -5.27 -7.37 -5.04
N LEU A 10 -4.68 -6.76 -4.01
CA LEU A 10 -3.35 -6.17 -4.09
C LEU A 10 -2.64 -6.32 -2.74
N ALA A 11 -1.43 -6.87 -2.76
CA ALA A 11 -0.55 -6.87 -1.60
C ALA A 11 0.84 -6.37 -1.96
N SER A 12 1.42 -5.55 -1.09
CA SER A 12 2.82 -5.17 -1.18
C SER A 12 3.34 -4.65 0.16
N ILE A 13 4.65 -4.69 0.32
CA ILE A 13 5.32 -4.06 1.45
C ILE A 13 5.59 -2.61 1.09
N VAL A 14 4.93 -1.71 1.79
CA VAL A 14 5.07 -0.27 1.64
C VAL A 14 5.80 0.32 2.84
N HIS A 15 6.27 1.56 2.73
CA HIS A 15 6.91 2.25 3.85
C HIS A 15 5.97 3.30 4.41
N TRP A 16 5.61 3.15 5.68
CA TRP A 16 4.80 4.13 6.41
C TRP A 16 5.71 5.09 7.18
N ARG A 17 5.57 6.40 6.94
CA ARG A 17 6.30 7.42 7.68
C ARG A 17 5.60 7.73 9.00
N ARG A 18 6.15 7.29 10.14
CA ARG A 18 5.53 7.53 11.46
C ARG A 18 5.54 9.00 11.91
N SER A 19 6.41 9.84 11.33
CA SER A 19 6.48 11.27 11.66
C SER A 19 6.85 12.13 10.45
N LEU A 20 6.05 13.17 10.18
CA LEU A 20 6.34 14.20 9.19
C LEU A 20 7.51 15.10 9.65
N TRP A 21 7.57 15.41 10.95
CA TRP A 21 8.58 16.31 11.53
C TRP A 21 9.95 15.66 11.75
N ASN A 22 9.99 14.40 12.18
CA ASN A 22 11.26 13.75 12.51
C ASN A 22 11.87 12.94 11.38
N GLY A 23 11.18 12.74 10.25
CA GLY A 23 11.71 12.23 8.96
C GLY A 23 12.47 10.89 8.94
N ARG A 24 12.78 10.31 10.11
CA ARG A 24 13.84 9.30 10.33
C ARG A 24 13.31 7.92 10.68
N ARG A 25 11.99 7.73 10.74
CA ARG A 25 11.39 6.41 11.01
C ARG A 25 10.26 6.17 10.03
N CYS A 26 10.61 5.73 8.83
CA CYS A 26 9.69 4.92 8.06
C CYS A 26 9.70 3.50 8.65
N VAL A 27 8.59 2.79 8.53
CA VAL A 27 8.53 1.38 8.94
C VAL A 27 7.94 0.59 7.77
N PRO A 28 8.51 -0.57 7.43
CA PRO A 28 7.89 -1.43 6.46
C PRO A 28 6.57 -1.95 7.02
N VAL A 29 5.51 -1.80 6.24
CA VAL A 29 4.16 -2.27 6.55
C VAL A 29 3.73 -3.14 5.39
N LEU A 30 3.26 -4.35 5.70
CA LEU A 30 2.58 -5.19 4.74
C LEU A 30 1.16 -4.66 4.61
N MET A 31 0.84 -4.10 3.44
CA MET A 31 -0.52 -3.71 3.11
C MET A 31 -1.14 -4.77 2.21
N THR A 32 -2.38 -5.13 2.52
CA THR A 32 -3.20 -6.05 1.73
C THR A 32 -4.58 -5.46 1.51
N LEU A 33 -5.02 -5.45 0.26
CA LEU A 33 -6.37 -5.13 -0.17
C LEU A 33 -6.94 -6.40 -0.78
N ASP A 34 -8.03 -6.89 -0.21
CA ASP A 34 -8.64 -8.15 -0.62
C ASP A 34 -10.07 -8.23 -0.11
N GLN A 35 -10.99 -8.82 -0.88
CA GLN A 35 -12.39 -9.02 -0.48
C GLN A 35 -13.06 -7.73 0.02
N GLY A 36 -12.68 -6.57 -0.52
CA GLY A 36 -13.20 -5.26 -0.11
C GLY A 36 -12.67 -4.74 1.23
N TRP A 37 -11.63 -5.35 1.81
CA TRP A 37 -10.97 -4.91 3.04
C TRP A 37 -9.55 -4.44 2.78
N LEU A 38 -9.19 -3.30 3.38
CA LEU A 38 -7.81 -2.84 3.46
C LEU A 38 -7.25 -3.17 4.84
N ARG A 39 -6.14 -3.90 4.86
CA ARG A 39 -5.42 -4.27 6.07
C ARG A 39 -3.97 -3.83 5.99
N ALA A 40 -3.42 -3.47 7.14
CA ALA A 40 -2.02 -3.12 7.31
C ALA A 40 -1.44 -3.82 8.52
N ARG A 41 -0.29 -4.48 8.33
CA ARG A 41 0.46 -5.14 9.40
C ARG A 41 1.88 -4.59 9.47
N ASP A 42 2.35 -4.31 10.67
CA ASP A 42 3.70 -3.81 10.87
C ASP A 42 4.76 -4.93 10.74
N ARG A 43 6.01 -4.61 11.06
CA ARG A 43 7.14 -5.53 10.98
C ARG A 43 7.01 -6.75 11.89
N GLN A 44 6.31 -6.61 13.01
CA GLN A 44 6.09 -7.64 14.03
C GLN A 44 4.82 -8.47 13.73
N GLY A 45 4.16 -8.20 12.60
CA GLY A 45 2.89 -8.81 12.24
C GLY A 45 1.69 -8.21 12.97
N ALA A 46 1.89 -7.19 13.81
CA ALA A 46 0.79 -6.57 14.53
C ALA A 46 -0.09 -5.77 13.57
N GLU A 47 -1.40 -5.90 13.72
CA GLU A 47 -2.35 -5.17 12.89
C GLU A 47 -2.32 -3.68 13.24
N VAL A 48 -1.98 -2.86 12.26
CA VAL A 48 -2.01 -1.39 12.36
C VAL A 48 -3.45 -0.90 12.16
N PHE A 49 -4.15 -1.47 11.17
CA PHE A 49 -5.57 -1.29 10.96
C PHE A 49 -6.11 -2.41 10.05
N ALA A 50 -7.41 -2.66 10.15
CA ALA A 50 -8.21 -3.40 9.18
C ALA A 50 -9.56 -2.70 9.05
N VAL A 51 -9.85 -2.18 7.85
CA VAL A 51 -11.09 -1.42 7.59
C VAL A 51 -11.68 -1.82 6.24
N PRO A 52 -13.00 -1.70 6.05
CA PRO A 52 -13.61 -1.79 4.72
C PRO A 52 -12.98 -0.75 3.78
N ALA A 53 -12.65 -1.14 2.56
CA ALA A 53 -12.01 -0.27 1.58
C ALA A 53 -12.84 0.99 1.29
N GLY A 54 -14.18 0.88 1.30
CA GLY A 54 -15.08 2.02 1.15
C GLY A 54 -15.03 3.05 2.29
N GLN A 55 -14.40 2.72 3.42
CA GLN A 55 -14.15 3.66 4.54
C GLN A 55 -12.75 4.28 4.50
N VAL A 56 -11.97 3.97 3.46
CA VAL A 56 -10.63 4.52 3.26
C VAL A 56 -10.75 5.76 2.41
N GLU A 57 -10.06 6.82 2.82
CA GLU A 57 -9.80 7.98 1.97
C GLU A 57 -8.33 8.00 1.60
N GLY A 58 -8.01 8.51 0.41
CA GLY A 58 -6.65 8.61 -0.06
C GLY A 58 -6.38 9.92 -0.79
N ARG A 59 -5.15 10.43 -0.66
CA ARG A 59 -4.66 11.53 -1.47
C ARG A 59 -3.25 11.27 -1.92
N LEU A 60 -3.01 11.23 -3.23
CA LEU A 60 -1.66 11.19 -3.78
C LEU A 60 -1.09 12.62 -3.83
N THR A 61 0.04 12.84 -3.18
CA THR A 61 0.74 14.14 -3.23
C THR A 61 1.60 14.23 -4.49
N ARG A 62 1.94 15.45 -4.91
CA ARG A 62 2.88 15.70 -6.03
C ARG A 62 4.27 15.09 -5.79
N LEU A 63 4.62 14.84 -4.52
CA LEU A 63 5.88 14.23 -4.10
C LEU A 63 5.84 12.69 -4.07
N GLY A 64 4.79 12.06 -4.62
CA GLY A 64 4.68 10.60 -4.68
C GLY A 64 4.41 9.93 -3.33
N THR A 65 3.81 10.66 -2.38
CA THR A 65 3.34 10.11 -1.10
C THR A 65 1.83 9.89 -1.18
N LEU A 66 1.37 8.68 -0.87
CA LEU A 66 -0.04 8.37 -0.73
C LEU A 66 -0.45 8.56 0.74
N LEU A 67 -1.20 9.62 1.01
CA LEU A 67 -1.78 9.88 2.33
C LEU A 67 -3.08 9.10 2.46
N LEU A 68 -3.11 8.05 3.28
CA LEU A 68 -4.32 7.27 3.54
C LEU A 68 -4.97 7.69 4.85
N THR A 69 -6.28 7.91 4.86
CA THR A 69 -7.07 8.01 6.08
C THR A 69 -7.82 6.71 6.27
N ALA A 70 -7.57 6.01 7.38
CA ALA A 70 -8.25 4.77 7.75
C ALA A 70 -8.55 4.80 9.26
N GLY A 71 -9.79 4.50 9.66
CA GLY A 71 -10.20 4.52 11.06
C GLY A 71 -9.96 5.88 11.74
N GLY A 72 -10.18 6.99 11.03
CA GLY A 72 -9.96 8.35 11.53
C GLY A 72 -8.50 8.78 11.68
N ARG A 73 -7.53 7.93 11.30
CA ARG A 73 -6.10 8.22 11.40
C ARG A 73 -5.47 8.35 10.02
N ARG A 74 -4.49 9.24 9.89
CA ARG A 74 -3.75 9.47 8.65
C ARG A 74 -2.42 8.73 8.64
N TYR A 75 -2.17 8.00 7.56
CA TYR A 75 -1.00 7.17 7.31
C TYR A 75 -0.30 7.66 6.02
N PRO A 76 0.82 8.38 6.13
CA PRO A 76 1.62 8.75 4.97
C PRO A 76 2.43 7.55 4.46
N ILE A 77 1.97 6.98 3.34
CA ILE A 77 2.62 5.87 2.65
C ILE A 77 3.55 6.43 1.58
N VAL A 78 4.81 6.05 1.62
CA VAL A 78 5.82 6.41 0.62
C VAL A 78 6.24 5.17 -0.15
N GLY A 79 6.53 5.35 -1.44
CA GLY A 79 7.24 4.33 -2.20
C GLY A 79 8.70 4.24 -1.73
N ARG A 80 9.36 3.11 -2.04
CA ARG A 80 10.72 2.81 -1.56
C ARG A 80 11.68 3.92 -2.01
N GLY A 81 12.23 4.69 -1.06
CA GLY A 81 13.07 5.85 -1.40
C GLY A 81 13.33 6.86 -0.27
N SER A 82 13.04 6.53 0.99
CA SER A 82 13.56 7.33 2.11
C SER A 82 14.72 6.56 2.73
N ASP A 83 15.94 7.08 2.58
CA ASP A 83 17.25 6.51 2.98
C ASP A 83 17.42 6.15 4.47
N ILE A 84 16.35 5.98 5.25
CA ILE A 84 16.41 5.94 6.72
C ILE A 84 15.51 4.86 7.35
N SER A 85 15.29 3.70 6.71
CA SER A 85 14.45 2.66 7.32
C SER A 85 14.85 1.21 7.09
N PRO A 86 14.62 0.36 8.11
CA PRO A 86 15.11 -0.99 8.12
C PRO A 86 14.39 -1.85 7.07
N SER A 87 15.11 -2.82 6.49
CA SER A 87 14.54 -3.75 5.51
C SER A 87 13.32 -4.50 6.06
N PRO A 88 12.35 -4.89 5.22
CA PRO A 88 11.21 -5.70 5.63
C PRO A 88 11.61 -6.97 6.39
N SER A 89 10.78 -7.42 7.34
CA SER A 89 11.06 -8.67 8.05
C SER A 89 10.89 -9.90 7.12
N PRO A 90 11.58 -11.02 7.41
CA PRO A 90 11.33 -12.29 6.71
C PRO A 90 9.87 -12.72 6.76
N GLU A 91 9.19 -12.47 7.88
CA GLU A 91 7.76 -12.77 8.07
C GLU A 91 6.87 -11.96 7.13
N GLN A 92 7.14 -10.66 6.95
CA GLN A 92 6.41 -9.84 5.99
C GLN A 92 6.59 -10.33 4.55
N ARG A 93 7.79 -10.81 4.21
CA ARG A 93 8.08 -11.38 2.89
C ARG A 93 7.33 -12.69 2.68
N ARG A 94 7.40 -13.60 3.65
CA ARG A 94 6.61 -14.86 3.62
C ARG A 94 5.12 -14.60 3.49
N ALA A 95 4.56 -13.69 4.28
CA ALA A 95 3.15 -13.35 4.21
C ALA A 95 2.74 -12.69 2.88
N LEU A 96 3.64 -11.92 2.26
CA LEU A 96 3.43 -11.39 0.91
C LEU A 96 3.45 -12.52 -0.13
N ASP A 97 4.42 -13.43 -0.04
CA ASP A 97 4.53 -14.58 -0.95
C ASP A 97 3.32 -15.51 -0.80
N GLU A 98 2.89 -15.80 0.44
CA GLU A 98 1.67 -16.55 0.74
C GLU A 98 0.41 -15.88 0.19
N PHE A 99 0.30 -14.55 0.30
CA PHE A 99 -0.85 -13.82 -0.26
C PHE A 99 -0.98 -14.04 -1.77
N TRP A 100 0.15 -14.03 -2.48
CA TRP A 100 0.21 -14.24 -3.92
C TRP A 100 0.19 -15.72 -4.32
N ALA A 101 0.64 -16.65 -3.47
CA ALA A 101 0.54 -18.08 -3.76
C ALA A 101 -0.92 -18.54 -3.97
N HIS A 102 -1.86 -17.85 -3.34
CA HIS A 102 -3.29 -18.15 -3.40
C HIS A 102 -4.07 -17.25 -4.37
N ARG A 103 -3.39 -16.38 -5.13
CA ARG A 103 -4.05 -15.40 -6.02
C ARG A 103 -3.32 -15.25 -7.33
N ALA A 104 -4.08 -15.10 -8.41
CA ALA A 104 -3.51 -14.69 -9.67
C ALA A 104 -2.96 -13.25 -9.52
N PRO A 105 -1.70 -12.97 -9.88
CA PRO A 105 -1.21 -11.61 -9.94
C PRO A 105 -2.07 -10.82 -10.93
N PRO A 106 -2.38 -9.54 -10.66
CA PRO A 106 -3.18 -8.74 -11.59
C PRO A 106 -2.49 -8.70 -12.96
N THR A 107 -3.20 -9.14 -14.00
CA THR A 107 -2.82 -8.93 -15.39
C THR A 107 -3.01 -7.44 -15.72
N GLY A 108 -2.02 -6.61 -15.39
CA GLY A 108 -2.10 -5.19 -15.69
C GLY A 108 -0.97 -4.41 -15.05
N ASP A 109 -0.09 -3.91 -15.91
CA ASP A 109 1.08 -3.08 -15.67
C ASP A 109 2.17 -3.66 -14.75
N ARG A 110 3.30 -3.96 -15.40
CA ARG A 110 4.60 -4.02 -14.71
C ARG A 110 5.15 -2.60 -14.66
N PRO A 111 5.93 -2.23 -13.62
CA PRO A 111 6.64 -0.96 -13.63
C PRO A 111 7.48 -0.86 -14.91
N GLY A 112 7.33 0.25 -15.63
CA GLY A 112 8.18 0.52 -16.80
C GLY A 112 9.65 0.58 -16.37
N PHE A 113 10.57 0.19 -17.27
CA PHE A 113 12.01 0.16 -17.00
C PHE A 113 12.54 1.48 -16.41
N LEU A 114 12.00 2.63 -16.83
CA LEU A 114 12.36 3.95 -16.30
C LEU A 114 11.85 4.20 -14.87
N ASP A 115 10.69 3.65 -14.47
CA ASP A 115 10.15 3.77 -13.11
C ASP A 115 11.02 3.00 -12.10
N LEU A 116 11.60 1.87 -12.51
CA LEU A 116 12.55 1.08 -11.73
C LEU A 116 13.89 1.83 -11.53
N VAL A 117 14.36 2.56 -12.54
CA VAL A 117 15.71 3.17 -12.53
C VAL A 117 15.74 4.52 -11.80
N VAL A 118 14.68 5.32 -11.85
CA VAL A 118 14.70 6.71 -11.33
C VAL A 118 14.17 6.82 -9.89
N ASN A 119 13.29 5.91 -9.46
CA ASN A 119 12.68 5.96 -8.13
C ASN A 119 12.32 4.56 -7.58
N ASP A 120 13.02 3.52 -8.03
CA ASP A 120 12.83 2.12 -7.59
C ASP A 120 11.37 1.63 -7.62
N GLY A 121 10.58 2.15 -8.58
CA GLY A 121 9.15 1.87 -8.73
C GLY A 121 8.24 2.55 -7.70
N ALA A 122 8.72 3.46 -6.85
CA ALA A 122 7.93 4.11 -5.80
C ALA A 122 6.68 4.86 -6.30
N ALA A 123 6.83 5.64 -7.38
CA ALA A 123 5.73 6.35 -8.02
C ALA A 123 4.73 5.37 -8.68
N PHE A 124 5.24 4.31 -9.29
CA PHE A 124 4.43 3.23 -9.83
C PHE A 124 3.61 2.54 -8.73
N HIS A 125 4.26 2.10 -7.65
CA HIS A 125 3.61 1.44 -6.52
C HIS A 125 2.52 2.31 -5.88
N THR A 126 2.76 3.60 -5.69
CA THR A 126 1.76 4.51 -5.11
C THR A 126 0.57 4.75 -6.05
N ARG A 127 0.79 4.79 -7.37
CA ARG A 127 -0.30 4.82 -8.37
C ARG A 127 -1.08 3.51 -8.41
N SER A 128 -0.41 2.36 -8.42
CA SER A 128 -1.09 1.06 -8.37
C SER A 128 -1.98 0.92 -7.13
N TRP A 129 -1.50 1.38 -5.97
CA TRP A 129 -2.32 1.44 -4.75
C TRP A 129 -3.50 2.40 -4.88
N ARG A 130 -3.28 3.60 -5.42
CA ARG A 130 -4.35 4.57 -5.67
C ARG A 130 -5.47 3.97 -6.52
N ASP A 131 -5.09 3.33 -7.63
CA ASP A 131 -6.02 2.77 -8.60
C ASP A 131 -6.75 1.54 -8.04
N ALA A 132 -6.04 0.68 -7.31
CA ALA A 132 -6.64 -0.47 -6.63
C ALA A 132 -7.64 -0.04 -5.54
N LEU A 133 -7.28 0.95 -4.73
CA LEU A 133 -8.17 1.51 -3.70
C LEU A 133 -9.42 2.15 -4.32
N ALA A 134 -9.26 2.96 -5.37
CA ALA A 134 -10.38 3.56 -6.08
C ALA A 134 -11.33 2.49 -6.66
N ARG A 135 -10.78 1.42 -7.26
CA ARG A 135 -11.58 0.28 -7.76
C ARG A 135 -12.29 -0.49 -6.65
N ALA A 136 -11.70 -0.55 -5.46
CA ALA A 136 -12.31 -1.16 -4.27
C ALA A 136 -13.30 -0.25 -3.53
N GLY A 137 -13.59 0.95 -4.05
CA GLY A 137 -14.60 1.87 -3.52
C GLY A 137 -14.07 2.90 -2.52
N ALA A 138 -12.75 2.99 -2.31
CA ALA A 138 -12.16 4.04 -1.49
C ALA A 138 -12.27 5.42 -2.16
N SER A 139 -12.42 6.49 -1.36
CA SER A 139 -12.43 7.86 -1.88
C SER A 139 -11.00 8.36 -2.04
N VAL A 140 -10.41 8.17 -3.22
CA VAL A 140 -9.01 8.51 -3.49
C VAL A 140 -8.88 9.58 -4.57
N ARG A 141 -8.05 10.61 -4.31
CA ARG A 141 -7.76 11.73 -5.22
C ARG A 141 -6.29 11.84 -5.59
#